data_AF-A0A1Q5PUH6-F1
#
_entry.id   AF-A0A1Q5PUH6-F1
#
_cell.length_a   1.000
_cell.length_b   1.000
_cell.length_c   1.000
_cell.angle_alpha   90.00
_cell.angle_beta   90.00
_cell.angle_gamma   90.00
#
_symmetry.space_group_name_H-M   'P 1'
#
loop_
_entity.id
_entity.type
_entity.pdbx_description
1 polymer ?
#
loop_
_entity_poly.entity_id
_entity_poly.type
_entity_poly.pdbx_seq_one_letter_code
_entity_poly.pdbx_strand_id
1 'polypeptide(L)'
;DEVRARMEKARERRLQPGYIAAFFLPALTRLGGRIRKRENGRYEITRVPARVIDTARRLNRWAPVAEQYERITFELARMHPDGLADAALIAPGHPLLHAVIEATIDDLGPTLKQGTVLVDRRTKQTDAPMLMFSVEQRIENTAADADTVSHHFDYPLLEHDGTVTVSAAPPYLDYDRPDSTETEAIADITGSDWARQNHEKIVRAWAYREGLQPRMDEIKTRLDIETARTRAQVKDRLLAEINHWDREHNRLEALERAGTIGRLRAETALARARQLDERLSHRLEQLDAATNLVAVPAVIRGAALVIPSALLTTDNEPEAQTFARQTEEVERRAVEAVLAAERALGREPVEMPRNNPGYDIQSTDKSGFVHYIEVKGRIVGSDTFTITTNEITFAQTQGDRHRLALVEVSTSGADHDQLRYVSDAFTHLEPSATTRSYNEVWRDYWERGGPPR
;
A
#
# COMPACT_ATOMS: atom_id res chain seq x y z
N ASP A 1 -11.97 16.84 13.50
CA ASP A 1 -12.38 15.66 12.69
C ASP A 1 -11.58 15.50 11.41
N GLU A 2 -11.43 16.53 10.57
CA GLU A 2 -10.67 16.45 9.30
C GLU A 2 -9.18 16.05 9.46
N VAL A 3 -8.50 16.54 10.50
CA VAL A 3 -7.11 16.16 10.82
C VAL A 3 -7.01 14.69 11.22
N ARG A 4 -7.98 14.18 12.00
CA ARG A 4 -8.00 12.79 12.44
C ARG A 4 -8.30 11.86 11.26
N ALA A 5 -9.27 12.20 10.41
CA ALA A 5 -9.54 11.47 9.18
C ALA A 5 -8.34 11.46 8.21
N ARG A 6 -7.59 12.57 8.10
CA ARG A 6 -6.33 12.62 7.34
C ARG A 6 -5.23 11.75 7.96
N MET A 7 -5.11 11.73 9.29
CA MET A 7 -4.15 10.87 9.99
C MET A 7 -4.48 9.38 9.82
N GLU A 8 -5.76 9.01 9.82
CA GLU A 8 -6.20 7.63 9.58
C GLU A 8 -5.94 7.22 8.12
N LYS A 9 -6.31 8.04 7.13
CA LYS A 9 -5.93 7.78 5.71
C LYS A 9 -4.42 7.71 5.50
N ALA A 10 -3.62 8.51 6.21
CA ALA A 10 -2.16 8.46 6.12
C ALA A 10 -1.58 7.20 6.78
N ARG A 11 -2.23 6.65 7.81
CA ARG A 11 -1.87 5.38 8.44
C ARG A 11 -2.20 4.18 7.56
N GLU A 12 -3.35 4.20 6.91
CA GLU A 12 -3.77 3.19 5.91
C GLU A 12 -2.79 3.15 4.72
N ARG A 13 -2.27 4.30 4.30
CA ARG A 13 -1.32 4.43 3.19
C ARG A 13 0.14 4.17 3.57
N ARG A 14 0.48 4.08 4.86
CA ARG A 14 1.86 3.85 5.31
C ARG A 14 2.22 2.38 5.05
N LEU A 15 3.40 2.11 4.49
CA LEU A 15 3.88 0.74 4.36
C LEU A 15 4.18 0.17 5.74
N GLN A 16 3.46 -0.89 6.12
CA GLN A 16 3.49 -1.42 7.47
C GLN A 16 4.59 -2.48 7.62
N PRO A 17 5.20 -2.63 8.80
CA PRO A 17 6.27 -3.60 9.05
C PRO A 17 6.00 -5.01 8.51
N GLY A 18 4.76 -5.48 8.64
CA GLY A 18 4.33 -6.81 8.18
C GLY A 18 4.52 -7.02 6.67
N TYR A 19 4.11 -6.06 5.85
CA TYR A 19 4.30 -6.14 4.39
C TYR A 19 5.78 -6.18 3.99
N ILE A 20 6.62 -5.40 4.69
CA ILE A 20 8.07 -5.39 4.43
C ILE A 20 8.67 -6.74 4.78
N ALA A 21 8.29 -7.32 5.92
CA ALA A 21 8.76 -8.64 6.33
C ALA A 21 8.31 -9.74 5.35
N ALA A 22 7.01 -9.74 5.00
CA ALA A 22 6.40 -10.72 4.09
C ALA A 22 7.04 -10.71 2.69
N PHE A 23 7.50 -9.55 2.22
CA PHE A 23 8.30 -9.45 1.00
C PHE A 23 9.77 -9.84 1.23
N PHE A 24 10.43 -9.23 2.21
CA PHE A 24 11.89 -9.28 2.35
C PHE A 24 12.40 -10.68 2.68
N LEU A 25 11.74 -11.40 3.59
CA LEU A 25 12.17 -12.72 4.03
C LEU A 25 12.24 -13.74 2.88
N PRO A 26 11.18 -13.95 2.08
CA PRO A 26 11.24 -14.85 0.93
C PRO A 26 12.12 -14.30 -0.20
N ALA A 27 12.13 -12.99 -0.45
CA ALA A 27 12.95 -12.39 -1.51
C ALA A 27 14.45 -12.59 -1.25
N LEU A 28 14.92 -12.30 -0.02
CA LEU A 28 16.31 -12.52 0.36
C LEU A 28 16.70 -14.00 0.26
N THR A 29 15.82 -14.90 0.70
CA THR A 29 16.05 -16.35 0.62
C THR A 29 16.15 -16.82 -0.83
N ARG A 30 15.25 -16.35 -1.72
CA ARG A 30 15.27 -16.64 -3.17
C ARG A 30 16.58 -16.19 -3.82
N LEU A 31 17.09 -15.03 -3.42
CA LEU A 31 18.38 -14.49 -3.90
C LEU A 31 19.60 -15.25 -3.34
N GLY A 32 19.38 -16.28 -2.52
CA GLY A 32 20.43 -17.12 -1.93
C GLY A 32 20.93 -16.65 -0.57
N GLY A 33 20.23 -15.71 0.07
CA GLY A 33 20.54 -15.25 1.42
C GLY A 33 20.17 -16.28 2.49
N ARG A 34 20.81 -16.19 3.65
CA ARG A 34 20.55 -17.09 4.78
C ARG A 34 20.05 -16.29 5.98
N ILE A 35 18.76 -16.39 6.25
CA ILE A 35 18.08 -15.72 7.35
C ILE A 35 17.46 -16.75 8.31
N ARG A 36 17.50 -16.47 9.61
CA ARG A 36 16.92 -17.34 10.65
C ARG A 36 16.15 -16.53 11.67
N LYS A 37 14.97 -17.00 12.07
CA LYS A 37 14.23 -16.43 13.19
C LYS A 37 14.97 -16.70 14.50
N ARG A 38 14.89 -15.76 15.43
CA ARG A 38 15.59 -15.81 16.71
C ARG A 38 14.59 -15.58 17.83
N GLU A 39 14.34 -14.31 18.14
CA GLU A 39 13.26 -13.89 19.02
C GLU A 39 12.02 -13.54 18.18
N ASN A 40 10.87 -13.39 18.83
CA ASN A 40 9.66 -12.97 18.13
C ASN A 40 9.89 -11.64 17.39
N GLY A 41 9.57 -11.57 16.10
CA GLY A 41 9.77 -10.38 15.26
C GLY A 41 11.23 -10.00 14.97
N ARG A 42 12.20 -10.86 15.31
CA ARG A 42 13.64 -10.61 15.12
C ARG A 42 14.33 -11.76 14.40
N TYR A 43 15.28 -11.41 13.53
CA TYR A 43 15.95 -12.37 12.65
C TYR A 43 17.45 -12.13 12.63
N GLU A 44 18.23 -13.18 12.37
CA GLU A 44 19.66 -13.10 12.08
C GLU A 44 19.89 -13.36 10.59
N ILE A 45 20.65 -12.50 9.92
CA ILE A 45 21.13 -12.75 8.56
C ILE A 45 22.57 -13.24 8.66
N THR A 46 22.75 -14.55 8.48
CA THR A 46 24.07 -15.18 8.47
C THR A 46 24.83 -15.01 7.15
N ARG A 47 24.11 -14.66 6.07
CA ARG A 47 24.72 -14.41 4.76
C ARG A 47 23.83 -13.53 3.89
N VAL A 48 24.37 -12.39 3.47
CA VAL A 48 23.86 -11.58 2.35
C VAL A 48 24.56 -12.02 1.06
N PRO A 49 23.82 -12.32 -0.03
CA PRO A 49 24.43 -12.70 -1.31
C PRO A 49 25.28 -11.58 -1.92
N ALA A 50 26.40 -11.94 -2.57
CA ALA A 50 27.28 -10.98 -3.26
C ALA A 50 26.50 -10.10 -4.25
N ARG A 51 25.55 -10.68 -4.99
CA ARG A 51 24.67 -9.94 -5.90
C ARG A 51 23.91 -8.81 -5.20
N VAL A 52 23.39 -9.04 -3.99
CA VAL A 52 22.66 -8.01 -3.24
C VAL A 52 23.63 -6.89 -2.79
N ILE A 53 24.83 -7.25 -2.36
CA ILE A 53 25.87 -6.29 -1.97
C ILE A 53 26.31 -5.44 -3.17
N ASP A 54 26.52 -6.07 -4.32
CA ASP A 54 26.94 -5.38 -5.55
C ASP A 54 25.82 -4.48 -6.08
N THR A 55 24.56 -4.92 -6.01
CA THR A 55 23.39 -4.07 -6.31
C THR A 55 23.34 -2.88 -5.36
N ALA A 56 23.52 -3.06 -4.05
CA ALA A 56 23.55 -1.96 -3.10
C ALA A 56 24.66 -0.94 -3.42
N ARG A 57 25.86 -1.43 -3.75
CA ARG A 57 27.01 -0.59 -4.14
C ARG A 57 26.73 0.21 -5.41
N ARG A 58 26.03 -0.38 -6.39
CA ARG A 58 25.60 0.27 -7.63
C ARG A 58 24.57 1.37 -7.36
N LEU A 59 23.58 1.10 -6.50
CA LEU A 59 22.52 2.05 -6.14
C LEU A 59 23.05 3.23 -5.33
N ASN A 60 23.90 2.96 -4.35
CA ASN A 60 24.53 4.00 -3.53
C ASN A 60 25.87 3.53 -2.96
N ARG A 61 26.97 3.97 -3.59
CA ARG A 61 28.34 3.66 -3.16
C ARG A 61 28.66 4.10 -1.72
N TRP A 62 27.91 5.07 -1.18
CA TRP A 62 28.11 5.63 0.14
C TRP A 62 27.28 4.95 1.24
N ALA A 63 26.42 4.00 0.89
CA ALA A 63 25.59 3.24 1.82
C ALA A 63 25.87 1.73 1.68
N PRO A 64 27.01 1.24 2.21
CA PRO A 64 27.39 -0.16 2.08
C PRO A 64 26.43 -1.08 2.85
N VAL A 65 26.28 -2.31 2.33
CA VAL A 65 25.52 -3.39 2.96
C VAL A 65 26.50 -4.38 3.57
N ALA A 66 26.23 -4.78 4.82
CA ALA A 66 27.06 -5.77 5.51
C ALA A 66 26.83 -7.18 4.96
N GLU A 67 27.84 -8.04 5.06
CA GLU A 67 27.75 -9.45 4.63
C GLU A 67 26.86 -10.29 5.56
N GLN A 68 26.69 -9.83 6.80
CA GLN A 68 25.89 -10.49 7.83
C GLN A 68 25.32 -9.45 8.80
N TYR A 69 24.19 -9.78 9.43
CA TYR A 69 23.52 -8.97 10.44
C TYR A 69 23.19 -9.85 11.64
N GLU A 70 23.76 -9.51 12.80
CA GLU A 70 23.53 -10.25 14.05
C GLU A 70 22.05 -10.27 14.43
N ARG A 71 21.39 -9.11 14.35
CA ARG A 71 19.95 -8.96 14.49
C ARG A 71 19.37 -7.91 13.52
N ILE A 72 18.23 -8.25 12.94
CA ILE A 72 17.36 -7.34 12.19
C ILE A 72 15.93 -7.39 12.76
N THR A 73 15.17 -6.34 12.52
CA THR A 73 13.73 -6.24 12.79
C THR A 73 13.06 -5.40 11.70
N PHE A 74 11.76 -5.58 11.52
CA PHE A 74 10.91 -4.70 10.69
C PHE A 74 10.08 -3.74 11.56
N GLU A 75 10.04 -3.99 12.87
CA GLU A 75 9.24 -3.25 13.85
C GLU A 75 10.14 -2.34 14.70
N LEU A 76 9.79 -1.06 14.78
CA LEU A 76 10.48 -0.05 15.61
C LEU A 76 10.55 -0.48 17.08
N ALA A 77 9.47 -1.03 17.62
CA ALA A 77 9.38 -1.45 19.02
C ALA A 77 10.35 -2.57 19.40
N ARG A 78 10.93 -3.28 18.42
CA ARG A 78 11.84 -4.41 18.64
C ARG A 78 13.30 -4.11 18.31
N MET A 79 13.64 -2.84 18.08
CA MET A 79 15.03 -2.43 17.81
C MET A 79 15.93 -2.57 19.04
N HIS A 80 15.44 -2.13 20.20
CA HIS A 80 16.20 -2.03 21.45
C HIS A 80 15.48 -2.73 22.62
N PRO A 81 15.27 -4.06 22.57
CA PRO A 81 14.67 -4.77 23.69
C PRO A 81 15.65 -4.91 24.86
N ASP A 82 15.14 -4.73 26.08
CA ASP A 82 15.94 -4.81 27.30
C ASP A 82 16.67 -6.16 27.43
N GLY A 83 17.98 -6.10 27.68
CA GLY A 83 18.81 -7.28 27.94
C GLY A 83 19.17 -8.13 26.71
N LEU A 84 18.81 -7.70 25.49
CA LEU A 84 19.16 -8.37 24.24
C LEU A 84 20.01 -7.45 23.36
N ALA A 85 20.69 -8.01 22.34
CA ALA A 85 21.43 -7.22 21.35
C ALA A 85 20.50 -6.25 20.60
N ASP A 86 21.03 -5.18 20.03
CA ASP A 86 20.29 -4.26 19.16
C ASP A 86 19.97 -4.90 17.80
N ALA A 87 18.82 -4.57 17.21
CA ALA A 87 18.47 -4.97 15.85
C ALA A 87 18.54 -3.80 14.87
N ALA A 88 19.11 -4.05 13.69
CA ALA A 88 18.98 -3.14 12.56
C ALA A 88 17.53 -3.12 12.05
N LEU A 89 16.94 -1.93 11.92
CA LEU A 89 15.61 -1.77 11.36
C LEU A 89 15.66 -1.83 9.83
N ILE A 90 15.04 -2.86 9.25
CA ILE A 90 14.84 -2.98 7.81
C ILE A 90 13.52 -2.29 7.46
N ALA A 91 13.64 -1.07 6.94
CA ALA A 91 12.52 -0.20 6.56
C ALA A 91 12.86 0.58 5.27
N PRO A 92 11.89 1.28 4.63
CA PRO A 92 12.17 2.09 3.45
C PRO A 92 13.30 3.08 3.71
N GLY A 93 14.25 3.16 2.76
CA GLY A 93 15.50 3.91 2.91
C GLY A 93 16.69 3.08 3.39
N HIS A 94 16.49 1.89 3.95
CA HIS A 94 17.59 1.00 4.33
C HIS A 94 18.25 0.38 3.08
N PRO A 95 19.59 0.45 2.92
CA PRO A 95 20.28 0.03 1.69
C PRO A 95 20.09 -1.46 1.36
N LEU A 96 20.05 -2.32 2.37
CA LEU A 96 19.77 -3.76 2.18
C LEU A 96 18.36 -4.00 1.61
N LEU A 97 17.34 -3.31 2.10
CA LEU A 97 15.97 -3.47 1.60
C LEU A 97 15.90 -3.01 0.14
N HIS A 98 16.47 -1.84 -0.15
CA HIS A 98 16.51 -1.29 -1.50
C HIS A 98 17.21 -2.25 -2.49
N ALA A 99 18.36 -2.81 -2.09
CA ALA A 99 19.08 -3.74 -2.94
C ALA A 99 18.36 -5.08 -3.15
N VAL A 100 17.63 -5.59 -2.15
CA VAL A 100 16.79 -6.78 -2.31
C VAL A 100 15.61 -6.51 -3.24
N ILE A 101 14.97 -5.33 -3.13
CA ILE A 101 13.90 -4.90 -4.05
C ILE A 101 14.42 -4.88 -5.49
N GLU A 102 15.50 -4.15 -5.74
CA GLU A 102 16.07 -3.99 -7.08
C GLU A 102 16.55 -5.32 -7.67
N ALA A 103 17.26 -6.15 -6.90
CA ALA A 103 17.67 -7.48 -7.36
C ALA A 103 16.49 -8.40 -7.67
N THR A 104 15.38 -8.28 -6.93
CA THR A 104 14.16 -9.05 -7.16
C THR A 104 13.44 -8.58 -8.42
N ILE A 105 13.35 -7.26 -8.64
CA ILE A 105 12.78 -6.69 -9.87
C ILE A 105 13.62 -7.09 -11.08
N ASP A 106 14.95 -7.07 -10.99
CA ASP A 106 15.84 -7.52 -12.05
C ASP A 106 15.58 -9.01 -12.43
N ASP A 107 15.32 -9.87 -11.44
CA ASP A 107 15.02 -11.30 -11.67
C ASP A 107 13.63 -11.58 -12.23
N LEU A 108 12.63 -10.88 -11.69
CA LEU A 108 11.22 -11.23 -11.90
C LEU A 108 10.52 -10.31 -12.91
N GLY A 109 11.13 -9.17 -13.24
CA GLY A 109 10.59 -8.20 -14.19
C GLY A 109 10.26 -8.81 -15.56
N PRO A 110 11.15 -9.62 -16.18
CA PRO A 110 10.83 -10.30 -17.43
C PRO A 110 9.62 -11.23 -17.32
N THR A 111 9.48 -11.97 -16.22
CA THR A 111 8.34 -12.86 -15.96
C THR A 111 7.05 -12.08 -15.77
N LEU A 112 7.08 -10.97 -15.03
CA LEU A 112 5.93 -10.07 -14.90
C LEU A 112 5.49 -9.50 -16.26
N LYS A 113 6.45 -9.15 -17.13
CA LYS A 113 6.18 -8.64 -18.47
C LYS A 113 5.64 -9.72 -19.42
N GLN A 114 6.13 -10.96 -19.30
CA GLN A 114 5.58 -12.10 -20.04
C GLN A 114 4.10 -12.33 -19.68
N GLY A 115 3.76 -12.11 -18.41
CA GLY A 115 2.42 -12.25 -17.88
C GLY A 115 2.04 -13.70 -17.56
N THR A 116 0.81 -13.87 -17.07
CA THR A 116 0.28 -15.18 -16.66
C THR A 116 -1.21 -15.27 -16.93
N VAL A 117 -1.76 -16.48 -16.86
CA VAL A 117 -3.20 -16.71 -16.73
C VAL A 117 -3.52 -16.86 -15.25
N LEU A 118 -4.61 -16.23 -14.81
CA LEU A 118 -5.19 -16.35 -13.48
C LEU A 118 -6.66 -16.75 -13.61
N VAL A 119 -7.16 -17.53 -12.67
CA VAL A 119 -8.56 -17.99 -12.65
C VAL A 119 -9.31 -17.27 -11.55
N ASP A 120 -10.38 -16.57 -11.90
CA ASP A 120 -11.30 -16.00 -10.93
C ASP A 120 -12.24 -17.11 -10.44
N ARG A 121 -12.02 -17.55 -9.20
CA ARG A 121 -12.85 -18.57 -8.52
C ARG A 121 -13.78 -17.98 -7.47
N ARG A 122 -13.91 -16.65 -7.41
CA ARG A 122 -14.79 -16.00 -6.43
C ARG A 122 -16.24 -16.34 -6.76
N THR A 123 -17.12 -16.22 -5.76
CA THR A 123 -18.56 -16.51 -5.93
C THR A 123 -19.20 -15.61 -6.97
N LYS A 124 -18.75 -14.35 -7.06
CA LYS A 124 -19.20 -13.36 -8.06
C LYS A 124 -18.10 -13.11 -9.07
N GLN A 125 -18.35 -13.53 -10.31
CA GLN A 125 -17.40 -13.43 -11.42
C GLN A 125 -18.00 -12.56 -12.53
N THR A 126 -17.16 -12.08 -13.43
CA THR A 126 -17.61 -11.51 -14.70
C THR A 126 -18.02 -12.62 -15.66
N ASP A 127 -18.85 -12.31 -16.66
CA ASP A 127 -19.29 -13.29 -17.65
C ASP A 127 -18.28 -13.48 -18.79
N ALA A 128 -17.19 -12.71 -18.79
CA ALA A 128 -16.15 -12.72 -19.82
C ALA A 128 -14.73 -12.64 -19.23
N PRO A 129 -13.70 -13.14 -19.95
CA PRO A 129 -12.31 -12.94 -19.57
C PRO A 129 -11.90 -11.46 -19.59
N MET A 130 -10.96 -11.11 -18.73
CA MET A 130 -10.43 -9.75 -18.58
C MET A 130 -8.90 -9.73 -18.65
N LEU A 131 -8.32 -8.64 -19.15
CA LEU A 131 -6.89 -8.39 -19.06
C LEU A 131 -6.62 -7.45 -17.89
N MET A 132 -5.96 -7.96 -16.86
CA MET A 132 -5.48 -7.17 -15.73
C MET A 132 -4.07 -6.65 -16.04
N PHE A 133 -3.81 -5.37 -15.79
CA PHE A 133 -2.48 -4.79 -15.90
C PHE A 133 -1.99 -4.30 -14.54
N SER A 134 -0.66 -4.29 -14.36
CA SER A 134 -0.02 -3.58 -13.26
C SER A 134 0.65 -2.33 -13.84
N VAL A 135 0.08 -1.16 -13.58
CA VAL A 135 0.53 0.11 -14.16
C VAL A 135 1.22 0.95 -13.09
N GLU A 136 2.52 1.16 -13.26
CA GLU A 136 3.29 2.07 -12.42
C GLU A 136 3.13 3.51 -12.91
N GLN A 137 2.90 4.41 -11.97
CA GLN A 137 2.69 5.83 -12.24
C GLN A 137 3.49 6.69 -11.26
N ARG A 138 4.11 7.75 -11.80
CA ARG A 138 4.92 8.70 -11.03
C ARG A 138 4.56 10.12 -11.38
N ILE A 139 4.56 10.98 -10.36
CA ILE A 139 4.50 12.42 -10.49
C ILE A 139 5.76 12.98 -9.86
N GLU A 140 6.47 13.80 -10.62
CA GLU A 140 7.71 14.46 -10.20
C GLU A 140 7.47 15.96 -10.09
N ASN A 141 8.29 16.65 -9.29
CA ASN A 141 8.39 18.10 -9.36
C ASN A 141 9.53 18.51 -10.32
N THR A 142 9.59 19.78 -10.70
CA THR A 142 10.69 20.32 -11.51
C THR A 142 11.77 21.00 -10.66
N ALA A 143 11.97 20.57 -9.42
CA ALA A 143 13.09 21.04 -8.61
C ALA A 143 14.41 20.55 -9.21
N ALA A 144 15.52 21.17 -8.79
CA ALA A 144 16.86 20.85 -9.31
C ALA A 144 17.23 19.37 -9.18
N ASP A 145 16.73 18.72 -8.13
CA ASP A 145 16.63 17.27 -8.01
C ASP A 145 15.14 16.92 -8.16
N ALA A 146 14.74 16.39 -9.31
CA ALA A 146 13.35 16.03 -9.58
C ALA A 146 12.91 14.95 -8.60
N ASP A 147 12.22 15.36 -7.55
CA ASP A 147 11.74 14.46 -6.52
C ASP A 147 10.43 13.84 -6.97
N THR A 148 10.34 12.51 -6.86
CA THR A 148 9.06 11.81 -7.02
C THR A 148 8.14 12.17 -5.85
N VAL A 149 7.17 13.05 -6.11
CA VAL A 149 6.18 13.48 -5.11
C VAL A 149 5.03 12.48 -4.94
N SER A 150 4.85 11.59 -5.92
CA SER A 150 3.90 10.49 -5.88
C SER A 150 4.39 9.33 -6.71
N HIS A 151 4.30 8.12 -6.15
CA HIS A 151 4.63 6.86 -6.79
C HIS A 151 3.58 5.84 -6.39
N HIS A 152 2.84 5.31 -7.37
CA HIS A 152 1.76 4.38 -7.10
C HIS A 152 1.61 3.37 -8.24
N PHE A 153 0.83 2.33 -7.94
CA PHE A 153 0.44 1.31 -8.88
C PHE A 153 -1.08 1.31 -8.98
N ASP A 154 -1.59 1.31 -10.21
CA ASP A 154 -2.99 1.05 -10.50
C ASP A 154 -3.11 -0.32 -11.17
N TYR A 155 -4.24 -0.99 -10.92
CA TYR A 155 -4.51 -2.33 -11.42
C TYR A 155 -5.77 -2.38 -12.31
N PRO A 156 -5.72 -1.80 -13.53
CA PRO A 156 -6.86 -1.80 -14.42
C PRO A 156 -7.16 -3.19 -14.99
N LEU A 157 -8.44 -3.53 -14.97
CA LEU A 157 -9.07 -4.69 -15.58
C LEU A 157 -9.75 -4.21 -16.86
N LEU A 158 -9.29 -4.72 -17.99
CA LEU A 158 -9.84 -4.42 -19.32
C LEU A 158 -10.77 -5.55 -19.75
N GLU A 159 -12.02 -5.19 -20.02
CA GLU A 159 -13.06 -6.08 -20.54
C GLU A 159 -13.04 -6.14 -22.08
N HIS A 160 -13.79 -7.09 -22.63
CA HIS A 160 -13.87 -7.33 -24.08
C HIS A 160 -14.43 -6.14 -24.87
N ASP A 161 -15.35 -5.38 -24.27
CA ASP A 161 -15.98 -4.21 -24.87
C ASP A 161 -15.11 -2.94 -24.81
N GLY A 162 -13.93 -3.03 -24.19
CA GLY A 162 -13.01 -1.90 -23.98
C GLY A 162 -13.25 -1.13 -22.68
N THR A 163 -14.21 -1.56 -21.85
CA THR A 163 -14.45 -1.01 -20.52
C THR A 163 -13.24 -1.30 -19.64
N VAL A 164 -12.78 -0.28 -18.90
CA VAL A 164 -11.68 -0.41 -17.93
C VAL A 164 -12.22 -0.13 -16.54
N THR A 165 -12.11 -1.12 -15.67
CA THR A 165 -12.42 -0.99 -14.24
C THR A 165 -11.14 -1.01 -13.42
N VAL A 166 -11.14 -0.37 -12.25
CA VAL A 166 -10.00 -0.37 -11.33
C VAL A 166 -10.42 -0.80 -9.95
N SER A 167 -9.58 -1.65 -9.36
CA SER A 167 -9.67 -2.02 -7.96
C SER A 167 -8.79 -1.12 -7.10
N ALA A 168 -9.25 -0.81 -5.89
CA ALA A 168 -8.46 -0.09 -4.89
C ALA A 168 -7.27 -0.91 -4.39
N ALA A 169 -7.32 -2.23 -4.56
CA ALA A 169 -6.26 -3.17 -4.23
C ALA A 169 -5.85 -4.03 -5.42
N PRO A 170 -4.66 -4.65 -5.39
CA PRO A 170 -4.26 -5.58 -6.42
C PRO A 170 -5.18 -6.82 -6.45
N PRO A 171 -6.02 -7.00 -7.48
CA PRO A 171 -7.04 -8.05 -7.48
C PRO A 171 -6.45 -9.45 -7.73
N TYR A 172 -5.21 -9.54 -8.22
CA TYR A 172 -4.52 -10.81 -8.45
C TYR A 172 -4.30 -11.64 -7.19
N LEU A 173 -4.37 -11.02 -6.01
CA LEU A 173 -4.25 -11.72 -4.74
C LEU A 173 -5.51 -12.60 -4.47
N ASP A 174 -6.61 -12.25 -5.14
CA ASP A 174 -7.89 -12.95 -5.04
C ASP A 174 -8.13 -13.90 -6.22
N TYR A 175 -7.13 -14.15 -7.09
CA TYR A 175 -7.23 -15.08 -8.22
C TYR A 175 -6.33 -16.30 -8.04
N ASP A 176 -6.73 -17.43 -8.65
CA ASP A 176 -6.01 -18.69 -8.58
C ASP A 176 -5.08 -18.92 -9.76
N ARG A 177 -4.20 -19.91 -9.63
CA ARG A 177 -3.57 -20.54 -10.78
C ARG A 177 -4.57 -21.47 -11.50
N PRO A 178 -4.39 -21.70 -12.80
CA PRO A 178 -5.10 -22.77 -13.51
C PRO A 178 -4.90 -24.16 -12.92
N ASP A 179 -5.94 -24.98 -12.99
CA ASP A 179 -5.87 -26.42 -12.76
C ASP A 179 -5.47 -27.17 -14.03
N SER A 180 -4.89 -28.37 -13.87
CA SER A 180 -4.42 -29.18 -15.00
C SER A 180 -5.54 -29.56 -15.97
N THR A 181 -6.78 -29.68 -15.48
CA THR A 181 -7.97 -30.01 -16.26
C THR A 181 -8.49 -28.83 -17.10
N GLU A 182 -8.08 -27.61 -16.80
CA GLU A 182 -8.56 -26.39 -17.47
C GLU A 182 -7.70 -25.98 -18.67
N THR A 183 -6.63 -26.74 -18.96
CA THR A 183 -5.60 -26.39 -19.94
C THR A 183 -6.16 -26.14 -21.34
N GLU A 184 -7.10 -26.96 -21.81
CA GLU A 184 -7.67 -26.86 -23.17
C GLU A 184 -8.55 -25.60 -23.32
N ALA A 185 -9.49 -25.38 -22.40
CA ALA A 185 -10.33 -24.18 -22.40
C ALA A 185 -9.51 -22.89 -22.30
N ILE A 186 -8.44 -22.89 -21.50
CA ILE A 186 -7.52 -21.76 -21.40
C ILE A 186 -6.76 -21.54 -22.71
N ALA A 187 -6.33 -22.61 -23.39
CA ALA A 187 -5.65 -22.51 -24.68
C ALA A 187 -6.54 -21.87 -25.75
N ASP A 188 -7.84 -22.19 -25.75
CA ASP A 188 -8.81 -21.58 -26.66
C ASP A 188 -8.99 -20.09 -26.40
N ILE A 189 -9.16 -19.69 -25.13
CA ILE A 189 -9.35 -18.29 -24.74
C ILE A 189 -8.09 -17.47 -25.04
N THR A 190 -6.91 -17.98 -24.67
CA THR A 190 -5.61 -17.32 -24.97
C THR A 190 -5.30 -17.30 -26.47
N GLY A 191 -5.91 -18.21 -27.23
CA GLY A 191 -5.82 -18.27 -28.69
C GLY A 191 -6.64 -17.20 -29.42
N SER A 192 -7.61 -16.58 -28.74
CA SER A 192 -8.51 -15.58 -29.34
C SER A 192 -7.78 -14.33 -29.83
N ASP A 193 -8.32 -13.69 -30.87
CA ASP A 193 -7.77 -12.46 -31.44
C ASP A 193 -7.72 -11.34 -30.39
N TRP A 194 -8.75 -11.25 -29.55
CA TRP A 194 -8.81 -10.26 -28.48
C TRP A 194 -7.70 -10.45 -27.45
N ALA A 195 -7.44 -11.67 -26.99
CA ALA A 195 -6.40 -11.94 -26.00
C ALA A 195 -4.98 -11.68 -26.55
N ARG A 196 -4.79 -11.86 -27.86
CA ARG A 196 -3.49 -11.64 -28.54
C ARG A 196 -3.27 -10.18 -28.96
N GLN A 197 -4.31 -9.36 -28.98
CA GLN A 197 -4.21 -7.97 -29.37
C GLN A 197 -3.41 -7.16 -28.34
N ASN A 198 -2.64 -6.19 -28.81
CA ASN A 198 -1.95 -5.26 -27.94
C ASN A 198 -2.90 -4.15 -27.44
N HIS A 199 -3.28 -4.24 -26.17
CA HIS A 199 -4.18 -3.28 -25.50
C HIS A 199 -3.45 -2.18 -24.71
N GLU A 200 -2.11 -2.15 -24.72
CA GLU A 200 -1.34 -1.22 -23.88
C GLU A 200 -1.70 0.25 -24.13
N LYS A 201 -2.04 0.62 -25.37
CA LYS A 201 -2.39 2.00 -25.72
C LYS A 201 -3.67 2.46 -25.02
N ILE A 202 -4.68 1.58 -24.94
CA ILE A 202 -5.96 1.86 -24.27
C ILE A 202 -5.69 2.05 -22.78
N VAL A 203 -4.95 1.12 -22.18
CA VAL A 203 -4.62 1.12 -20.75
C VAL A 203 -3.79 2.35 -20.36
N ARG A 204 -2.78 2.72 -21.16
CA ARG A 204 -1.96 3.93 -20.90
C ARG A 204 -2.78 5.21 -20.98
N ALA A 205 -3.68 5.30 -21.97
CA ALA A 205 -4.57 6.47 -22.10
C ALA A 205 -5.55 6.57 -20.93
N TRP A 206 -6.10 5.43 -20.49
CA TRP A 206 -6.94 5.36 -19.30
C TRP A 206 -6.15 5.76 -18.04
N ALA A 207 -4.99 5.15 -17.82
CA ALA A 207 -4.17 5.41 -16.63
C ALA A 207 -3.76 6.88 -16.51
N TYR A 208 -3.51 7.56 -17.62
CA TYR A 208 -3.26 9.01 -17.59
C TYR A 208 -4.51 9.80 -17.17
N ARG A 209 -5.66 9.56 -17.82
CA ARG A 209 -6.88 10.37 -17.63
C ARG A 209 -7.57 10.11 -16.30
N GLU A 210 -7.71 8.85 -15.91
CA GLU A 210 -8.51 8.43 -14.75
C GLU A 210 -7.64 8.15 -13.51
N GLY A 211 -6.36 7.82 -13.70
CA GLY A 211 -5.40 7.57 -12.62
C GLY A 211 -4.56 8.81 -12.27
N LEU A 212 -3.71 9.23 -13.20
CA LEU A 212 -2.66 10.22 -12.95
C LEU A 212 -3.19 11.64 -12.78
N GLN A 213 -4.09 12.06 -13.67
CA GLN A 213 -4.57 13.45 -13.72
C GLN A 213 -5.36 13.86 -12.45
N PRO A 214 -6.35 13.08 -11.96
CA PRO A 214 -7.05 13.42 -10.72
C PRO A 214 -6.12 13.50 -9.52
N ARG A 215 -5.11 12.62 -9.47
CA ARG A 215 -4.12 12.58 -8.40
C ARG A 215 -3.16 13.76 -8.47
N MET A 216 -2.77 14.18 -9.67
CA MET A 216 -1.97 15.38 -9.88
C MET A 216 -2.73 16.63 -9.42
N ASP A 217 -4.03 16.73 -9.70
CA ASP A 217 -4.88 17.83 -9.24
C ASP A 217 -5.02 17.85 -7.71
N GLU A 218 -5.19 16.68 -7.07
CA GLU A 218 -5.19 16.54 -5.60
C GLU A 218 -3.87 17.02 -4.98
N ILE A 219 -2.74 16.57 -5.52
CA ILE A 219 -1.41 16.92 -5.01
C ILE A 219 -1.13 18.40 -5.23
N LYS A 220 -1.46 18.94 -6.42
CA LYS A 220 -1.27 20.36 -6.74
C LYS A 220 -2.05 21.23 -5.75
N THR A 221 -3.31 20.91 -5.52
CA THR A 221 -4.16 21.65 -4.57
C THR A 221 -3.55 21.67 -3.17
N ARG A 222 -3.09 20.52 -2.66
CA ARG A 222 -2.43 20.44 -1.35
C ARG A 222 -1.13 21.26 -1.31
N LEU A 223 -0.30 21.11 -2.33
CA LEU A 223 1.02 21.72 -2.40
C LEU A 223 0.94 23.24 -2.55
N ASP A 224 -0.05 23.75 -3.28
CA ASP A 224 -0.30 25.19 -3.44
C ASP A 224 -0.65 25.83 -2.08
N ILE A 225 -1.47 25.17 -1.26
CA ILE A 225 -1.82 25.63 0.10
C ILE A 225 -0.59 25.67 1.00
N GLU A 226 0.19 24.58 1.04
CA GLU A 226 1.39 24.47 1.87
C GLU A 226 2.47 25.47 1.44
N THR A 227 2.65 25.63 0.13
CA THR A 227 3.64 26.54 -0.46
C THR A 227 3.25 27.99 -0.26
N ALA A 228 1.97 28.35 -0.39
CA ALA A 228 1.49 29.72 -0.12
C ALA A 228 1.78 30.15 1.32
N ARG A 229 1.52 29.25 2.29
CA ARG A 229 1.84 29.50 3.70
C ARG A 229 3.34 29.68 3.92
N THR A 230 4.14 28.79 3.35
CA THR A 230 5.60 28.85 3.45
C THR A 230 6.15 30.13 2.82
N ARG A 231 5.63 30.51 1.65
CA ARG A 231 5.99 31.73 0.92
C ARG A 231 5.73 32.98 1.74
N ALA A 232 4.56 33.08 2.38
CA ALA A 232 4.23 34.20 3.24
C ALA A 232 5.24 34.33 4.40
N GLN A 233 5.50 33.24 5.12
CA GLN A 233 6.44 33.23 6.25
C GLN A 233 7.88 33.58 5.84
N VAL A 234 8.35 33.07 4.69
CA VAL A 234 9.68 33.39 4.15
C VAL A 234 9.78 34.87 3.78
N LYS A 235 8.78 35.40 3.07
CA LYS A 235 8.73 36.82 2.70
C LYS A 235 8.73 37.70 3.93
N ASP A 236 7.83 37.46 4.89
CA ASP A 236 7.69 38.27 6.10
C ASP A 236 9.02 38.33 6.87
N ARG A 237 9.69 37.19 7.04
CA ARG A 237 10.96 37.12 7.78
C ARG A 237 12.11 37.80 7.02
N LEU A 238 12.33 37.42 5.76
CA LEU A 238 13.50 37.91 5.01
C LEU A 238 13.34 39.39 4.66
N LEU A 239 12.13 39.85 4.30
CA LEU A 239 11.90 41.28 4.06
C LEU A 239 12.07 42.10 5.33
N ALA A 240 11.69 41.59 6.51
CA ALA A 240 11.95 42.28 7.77
C ALA A 240 13.46 42.41 8.05
N GLU A 241 14.25 41.37 7.79
CA GLU A 241 15.71 41.40 7.93
C GLU A 241 16.37 42.32 6.88
N ILE A 242 15.93 42.30 5.62
CA ILE A 242 16.40 43.21 4.55
C ILE A 242 16.14 44.67 4.94
N ASN A 243 14.89 44.99 5.30
CA ASN A 243 14.49 46.34 5.73
C ASN A 243 15.23 46.80 7.01
N HIS A 244 15.68 45.87 7.86
CA HIS A 244 16.53 46.21 9.01
C HIS A 244 17.93 46.63 8.54
N TRP A 245 18.57 45.83 7.67
CA TRP A 245 19.91 46.11 7.16
C TRP A 245 19.95 47.35 6.25
N ASP A 246 18.91 47.63 5.47
CA ASP A 246 18.80 48.85 4.67
C ASP A 246 18.70 50.11 5.54
N ARG A 247 17.90 50.05 6.62
CA ARG A 247 17.83 51.15 7.60
C ARG A 247 19.17 51.37 8.29
N GLU A 248 19.85 50.29 8.66
CA GLU A 248 21.17 50.36 9.28
C GLU A 248 22.23 50.89 8.30
N HIS A 249 22.18 50.50 7.03
CA HIS A 249 23.03 51.05 5.98
C HIS A 249 22.87 52.58 5.88
N ASN A 250 21.64 53.08 5.73
CA ASN A 250 21.37 54.51 5.65
C ASN A 250 21.86 55.28 6.89
N ARG A 251 21.70 54.69 8.08
CA ARG A 251 22.19 55.26 9.33
C ARG A 251 23.72 55.33 9.37
N LEU A 252 24.40 54.24 9.04
CA LEU A 252 25.86 54.17 9.02
C LEU A 252 26.45 55.11 7.96
N GLU A 253 25.82 55.18 6.78
CA GLU A 253 26.24 56.08 5.70
C GLU A 253 26.19 57.55 6.14
N ALA A 254 25.14 57.95 6.86
CA ALA A 254 25.03 59.30 7.42
C ALA A 254 26.11 59.60 8.48
N LEU A 255 26.43 58.64 9.35
CA LEU A 255 27.49 58.78 10.36
C LEU A 255 28.87 58.86 9.73
N GLU A 256 29.14 58.02 8.73
CA GLU A 256 30.40 58.01 7.99
C GLU A 256 30.61 59.33 7.23
N ARG A 257 29.57 59.88 6.59
CA ARG A 257 29.60 61.22 5.97
C ARG A 257 29.86 62.33 6.99
N ALA A 258 29.37 62.18 8.22
CA ALA A 258 29.64 63.10 9.33
C ALA A 258 31.00 62.87 9.99
N GLY A 259 31.84 61.96 9.46
CA GLY A 259 33.20 61.68 9.94
C GLY A 259 33.28 60.70 11.12
N THR A 260 32.16 60.12 11.56
CA THR A 260 32.14 59.13 12.65
C THR A 260 32.12 57.73 12.08
N ILE A 261 33.20 56.98 12.27
CA ILE A 261 33.36 55.62 11.76
C ILE A 261 33.18 54.61 12.90
N GLY A 262 32.18 53.73 12.78
CA GLY A 262 31.94 52.63 13.71
C GLY A 262 32.71 51.34 13.37
N ARG A 263 32.54 50.30 14.20
CA ARG A 263 33.09 48.95 13.93
C ARG A 263 32.44 48.26 12.73
N LEU A 264 31.18 48.59 12.43
CA LEU A 264 30.47 48.12 11.24
C LEU A 264 30.44 49.26 10.21
N ARG A 265 30.74 48.94 8.95
CA ARG A 265 30.72 49.89 7.84
C ARG A 265 29.39 49.89 7.12
N ALA A 266 29.01 51.02 6.53
CA ALA A 266 27.81 51.15 5.71
C ALA A 266 27.81 50.14 4.55
N GLU A 267 28.96 49.95 3.90
CA GLU A 267 29.15 48.97 2.83
C GLU A 267 28.86 47.52 3.28
N THR A 268 29.28 47.15 4.49
CA THR A 268 29.01 45.80 5.03
C THR A 268 27.52 45.57 5.30
N ALA A 269 26.80 46.60 5.77
CA ALA A 269 25.35 46.53 5.95
C ALA A 269 24.62 46.37 4.59
N LEU A 270 25.05 47.11 3.57
CA LEU A 270 24.52 46.99 2.20
C LEU A 270 24.78 45.59 1.61
N ALA A 271 25.99 45.06 1.79
CA ALA A 271 26.34 43.72 1.33
C ALA A 271 25.44 42.65 1.97
N ARG A 272 25.11 42.79 3.27
CA ARG A 272 24.18 41.89 3.97
C ARG A 272 22.76 41.98 3.43
N ALA A 273 22.24 43.18 3.17
CA ALA A 273 20.93 43.36 2.57
C ALA A 273 20.84 42.68 1.20
N ARG A 274 21.85 42.90 0.33
CA ARG A 274 21.96 42.26 -1.00
C ARG A 274 22.00 40.73 -0.92
N GLN A 275 22.76 40.16 0.02
CA GLN A 275 22.81 38.71 0.23
C GLN A 275 21.45 38.14 0.67
N LEU A 276 20.70 38.87 1.48
CA LEU A 276 19.36 38.45 1.90
C LEU A 276 18.34 38.55 0.76
N ASP A 277 18.45 39.56 -0.12
CA ASP A 277 17.66 39.69 -1.35
C ASP A 277 17.89 38.52 -2.30
N GLU A 278 19.16 38.17 -2.55
CA GLU A 278 19.52 37.00 -3.36
C GLU A 278 18.96 35.71 -2.75
N ARG A 279 19.09 35.55 -1.43
CA ARG A 279 18.52 34.40 -0.70
C ARG A 279 17.01 34.35 -0.79
N LEU A 280 16.31 35.48 -0.68
CA LEU A 280 14.86 35.56 -0.83
C LEU A 280 14.45 35.14 -2.24
N SER A 281 15.12 35.70 -3.25
CA SER A 281 14.86 35.42 -4.67
C SER A 281 15.03 33.93 -4.96
N HIS A 282 16.16 33.37 -4.56
CA HIS A 282 16.44 31.94 -4.72
C HIS A 282 15.42 31.06 -3.99
N ARG A 283 15.01 31.44 -2.77
CA ARG A 283 14.02 30.67 -2.03
C ARG A 283 12.64 30.72 -2.68
N LEU A 284 12.26 31.83 -3.29
CA LEU A 284 11.00 31.93 -4.02
C LEU A 284 11.01 31.07 -5.28
N GLU A 285 12.11 31.08 -6.04
CA GLU A 285 12.29 30.21 -7.21
C GLU A 285 12.22 28.72 -6.84
N GLN A 286 12.84 28.32 -5.72
CA GLN A 286 12.73 26.95 -5.20
C GLN A 286 11.28 26.56 -4.87
N LEU A 287 10.52 27.48 -4.29
CA LEU A 287 9.10 27.23 -3.96
C LEU A 287 8.24 27.14 -5.23
N ASP A 288 8.51 27.97 -6.25
CA ASP A 288 7.84 27.86 -7.55
C ASP A 288 8.14 26.52 -8.23
N ALA A 289 9.41 26.12 -8.29
CA ALA A 289 9.84 24.86 -8.88
C ALA A 289 9.23 23.64 -8.16
N ALA A 290 9.09 23.70 -6.83
CA ALA A 290 8.45 22.64 -6.06
C ALA A 290 6.97 22.43 -6.43
N THR A 291 6.24 23.51 -6.79
CA THR A 291 4.81 23.46 -7.16
C THR A 291 4.55 23.02 -8.60
N ASN A 292 5.60 22.99 -9.43
CA ASN A 292 5.47 22.59 -10.82
C ASN A 292 5.56 21.07 -10.94
N LEU A 293 4.40 20.43 -11.12
CA LEU A 293 4.25 18.99 -11.19
C LEU A 293 4.29 18.51 -12.64
N VAL A 294 5.01 17.40 -12.86
CA VAL A 294 5.12 16.74 -14.16
C VAL A 294 4.71 15.28 -14.04
N ALA A 295 3.83 14.87 -14.93
CA ALA A 295 3.43 13.49 -15.13
C ALA A 295 4.54 12.71 -15.83
N VAL A 296 5.06 11.66 -15.19
CA VAL A 296 5.96 10.71 -15.85
C VAL A 296 5.12 9.73 -16.67
N PRO A 297 5.49 9.40 -17.92
CA PRO A 297 4.79 8.38 -18.70
C PRO A 297 4.64 7.07 -17.91
N ALA A 298 3.40 6.59 -17.80
CA ALA A 298 3.09 5.37 -17.06
C ALA A 298 3.86 4.17 -17.63
N VAL A 299 4.28 3.24 -16.76
CA VAL A 299 5.00 2.02 -17.16
C VAL A 299 4.16 0.80 -16.83
N ILE A 300 3.81 0.01 -17.84
CA ILE A 300 3.16 -1.28 -17.64
C ILE A 300 4.24 -2.26 -17.16
N ARG A 301 4.11 -2.73 -15.93
CA ARG A 301 5.06 -3.65 -15.27
C ARG A 301 4.70 -5.11 -15.47
N GLY A 302 3.43 -5.41 -15.69
CA GLY A 302 2.98 -6.75 -16.02
C GLY A 302 1.54 -6.80 -16.45
N ALA A 303 1.13 -7.96 -16.95
CA ALA A 303 -0.23 -8.25 -17.38
C ALA A 303 -0.63 -9.67 -16.97
N ALA A 304 -1.91 -9.89 -16.73
CA ALA A 304 -2.47 -11.22 -16.53
C ALA A 304 -3.80 -11.34 -17.26
N LEU A 305 -4.05 -12.49 -17.89
CA LEU A 305 -5.37 -12.85 -18.37
C LEU A 305 -6.15 -13.48 -17.23
N VAL A 306 -7.22 -12.84 -16.80
CA VAL A 306 -8.12 -13.31 -15.75
C VAL A 306 -9.30 -14.00 -16.41
N ILE A 307 -9.49 -15.28 -16.09
CA ILE A 307 -10.56 -16.10 -16.65
C ILE A 307 -11.52 -16.51 -15.54
N PRO A 308 -12.80 -16.13 -15.61
CA PRO A 308 -13.85 -16.68 -14.75
C PRO A 308 -13.88 -18.21 -14.79
N SER A 309 -13.86 -18.88 -13.65
CA SER A 309 -13.94 -20.34 -13.59
C SER A 309 -15.23 -20.88 -14.22
N ALA A 310 -16.31 -20.10 -14.27
CA ALA A 310 -17.55 -20.44 -14.96
C ALA A 310 -17.38 -20.66 -16.47
N LEU A 311 -16.31 -20.11 -17.08
CA LEU A 311 -15.98 -20.34 -18.49
C LEU A 311 -15.06 -21.55 -18.71
N LEU A 312 -14.55 -22.15 -17.62
CA LEU A 312 -13.65 -23.29 -17.64
C LEU A 312 -14.35 -24.60 -17.27
N THR A 313 -15.55 -24.53 -16.70
CA THR A 313 -16.38 -25.69 -16.41
C THR A 313 -16.87 -26.33 -17.70
N THR A 314 -16.49 -27.58 -17.94
CA THR A 314 -17.18 -28.47 -18.88
C THR A 314 -18.52 -28.89 -18.27
N ASP A 315 -19.54 -29.15 -19.10
CA ASP A 315 -20.98 -29.35 -18.79
C ASP A 315 -21.37 -30.43 -17.72
N ASN A 316 -20.48 -30.82 -16.82
CA ASN A 316 -20.64 -31.97 -15.92
C ASN A 316 -20.70 -31.68 -14.41
N GLU A 317 -21.08 -30.48 -13.95
CA GLU A 317 -21.40 -30.28 -12.52
C GLU A 317 -22.62 -29.35 -12.28
N PRO A 318 -23.84 -29.91 -12.19
CA PRO A 318 -25.04 -29.19 -11.71
C PRO A 318 -24.96 -28.82 -10.21
N GLU A 319 -24.06 -29.44 -9.45
CA GLU A 319 -23.92 -29.23 -8.00
C GLU A 319 -23.25 -27.89 -7.66
N ALA A 320 -22.30 -27.42 -8.47
CA ALA A 320 -21.53 -26.20 -8.21
C ALA A 320 -22.39 -24.91 -8.18
N GLN A 321 -23.39 -24.80 -9.06
CA GLN A 321 -24.26 -23.61 -9.11
C GLN A 321 -25.24 -23.53 -7.92
N THR A 322 -25.67 -24.68 -7.39
CA THR A 322 -26.57 -24.73 -6.23
C THR A 322 -25.82 -24.41 -4.95
N PHE A 323 -24.58 -24.91 -4.81
CA PHE A 323 -23.68 -24.55 -3.72
C PHE A 323 -23.32 -23.06 -3.74
N ALA A 324 -23.01 -22.47 -4.91
CA ALA A 324 -22.67 -21.06 -5.03
C ALA A 324 -23.81 -20.12 -4.56
N ARG A 325 -25.07 -20.41 -4.93
CA ARG A 325 -26.23 -19.62 -4.47
C ARG A 325 -26.47 -19.73 -2.96
N GLN A 326 -26.26 -20.90 -2.38
CA GLN A 326 -26.36 -21.10 -0.93
C GLN A 326 -25.24 -20.36 -0.18
N THR A 327 -24.02 -20.33 -0.72
CA THR A 327 -22.90 -19.58 -0.14
C THR A 327 -23.15 -18.07 -0.13
N GLU A 328 -23.70 -17.48 -1.20
CA GLU A 328 -24.00 -16.04 -1.23
C GLU A 328 -25.04 -15.61 -0.19
N GLU A 329 -26.08 -16.41 0.02
CA GLU A 329 -27.12 -16.12 1.02
C GLU A 329 -26.54 -16.15 2.44
N VAL A 330 -25.65 -17.11 2.70
CA VAL A 330 -24.94 -17.26 3.97
C VAL A 330 -24.00 -16.09 4.22
N GLU A 331 -23.20 -15.69 3.23
CA GLU A 331 -22.31 -14.54 3.31
C GLU A 331 -23.09 -13.24 3.59
N ARG A 332 -24.20 -13.01 2.87
CA ARG A 332 -25.05 -11.82 3.06
C ARG A 332 -25.66 -11.79 4.46
N ARG A 333 -26.21 -12.91 4.94
CA ARG A 333 -26.76 -13.02 6.29
C ARG A 333 -25.69 -12.78 7.36
N ALA A 334 -24.49 -13.30 7.15
CA ALA A 334 -23.36 -13.09 8.06
C ALA A 334 -22.98 -11.61 8.17
N VAL A 335 -22.83 -10.91 7.04
CA VAL A 335 -22.54 -9.48 7.01
C VAL A 335 -23.63 -8.67 7.69
N GLU A 336 -24.90 -8.96 7.41
CA GLU A 336 -26.05 -8.27 8.02
C GLU A 336 -26.10 -8.47 9.55
N ALA A 337 -25.83 -9.68 10.04
CA ALA A 337 -25.75 -9.97 11.47
C ALA A 337 -24.66 -9.16 12.16
N VAL A 338 -23.49 -9.02 11.54
CA VAL A 338 -22.37 -8.23 12.07
C VAL A 338 -22.68 -6.73 12.05
N LEU A 339 -23.26 -6.21 10.96
CA LEU A 339 -23.72 -4.82 10.89
C LEU A 339 -24.74 -4.50 11.99
N ALA A 340 -25.69 -5.41 12.25
CA ALA A 340 -26.67 -5.25 13.32
C ALA A 340 -26.00 -5.26 14.70
N ALA A 341 -25.07 -6.18 14.94
CA ALA A 341 -24.31 -6.26 16.19
C ALA A 341 -23.50 -4.99 16.47
N GLU A 342 -22.79 -4.46 15.47
CA GLU A 342 -22.00 -3.23 15.61
C GLU A 342 -22.89 -1.99 15.89
N ARG A 343 -24.06 -1.90 15.25
CA ARG A 343 -25.05 -0.85 15.56
C ARG A 343 -25.58 -0.98 16.99
N ALA A 344 -25.82 -2.20 17.47
CA ALA A 344 -26.26 -2.44 18.85
C ALA A 344 -25.19 -2.05 19.89
N LEU A 345 -23.90 -2.11 19.53
CA LEU A 345 -22.79 -1.57 20.33
C LEU A 345 -22.71 -0.02 20.29
N GLY A 346 -23.58 0.64 19.54
CA GLY A 346 -23.61 2.10 19.39
C GLY A 346 -22.50 2.65 18.49
N ARG A 347 -22.01 1.84 17.54
CA ARG A 347 -21.02 2.20 16.53
C ARG A 347 -21.69 2.51 15.19
N GLU A 348 -20.91 3.09 14.28
CA GLU A 348 -21.33 3.42 12.90
C GLU A 348 -20.62 2.47 11.91
N PRO A 349 -21.21 1.29 11.60
CA PRO A 349 -20.63 0.35 10.64
C PRO A 349 -21.03 0.66 9.20
N VAL A 350 -20.05 0.53 8.30
CA VAL A 350 -20.17 0.68 6.85
C VAL A 350 -19.66 -0.60 6.19
N GLU A 351 -20.50 -1.25 5.38
CA GLU A 351 -20.07 -2.36 4.50
C GLU A 351 -19.17 -1.79 3.41
N MET A 352 -18.00 -2.39 3.22
CA MET A 352 -17.06 -1.94 2.21
C MET A 352 -17.43 -2.48 0.82
N PRO A 353 -17.03 -1.78 -0.26
CA PRO A 353 -17.15 -2.32 -1.60
C PRO A 353 -16.50 -3.70 -1.72
N ARG A 354 -17.05 -4.55 -2.57
CA ARG A 354 -16.62 -5.96 -2.72
C ARG A 354 -15.16 -6.13 -3.16
N ASN A 355 -14.53 -5.09 -3.69
CA ASN A 355 -13.13 -5.06 -4.09
C ASN A 355 -12.22 -4.44 -3.02
N ASN A 356 -12.75 -4.17 -1.82
CA ASN A 356 -11.98 -3.68 -0.70
C ASN A 356 -11.07 -4.80 -0.17
N PRO A 357 -9.76 -4.55 -0.04
CA PRO A 357 -8.84 -5.58 0.39
C PRO A 357 -8.88 -5.80 1.90
N GLY A 358 -9.14 -7.05 2.31
CA GLY A 358 -8.76 -7.59 3.61
C GLY A 358 -9.68 -7.31 4.78
N TYR A 359 -10.85 -6.71 4.57
CA TYR A 359 -11.95 -6.62 5.54
C TYR A 359 -13.28 -6.26 4.86
N ASP A 360 -14.39 -6.69 5.46
CA ASP A 360 -15.75 -6.47 4.92
C ASP A 360 -16.45 -5.25 5.49
N ILE A 361 -16.22 -4.94 6.77
CA ILE A 361 -16.93 -3.88 7.50
C ILE A 361 -15.95 -2.95 8.19
N GLN A 362 -16.12 -1.64 7.97
CA GLN A 362 -15.49 -0.58 8.77
C GLN A 362 -16.47 -0.10 9.83
N SER A 363 -16.15 -0.23 11.12
CA SER A 363 -17.02 0.18 12.22
C SER A 363 -16.34 1.24 13.09
N THR A 364 -16.94 2.43 13.18
CA THR A 364 -16.38 3.55 13.93
C THR A 364 -17.10 3.71 15.26
N ASP A 365 -16.35 3.78 16.37
CA ASP A 365 -16.92 4.03 17.69
C ASP A 365 -17.11 5.53 17.99
N LYS A 366 -17.77 5.84 19.12
CA LYS A 366 -18.04 7.22 19.54
C LYS A 366 -16.77 8.03 19.84
N SER A 367 -15.64 7.36 20.07
CA SER A 367 -14.34 8.02 20.29
C SER A 367 -13.63 8.35 18.97
N GLY A 368 -14.15 7.85 17.84
CA GLY A 368 -13.55 7.92 16.51
C GLY A 368 -12.50 6.85 16.26
N PHE A 369 -12.48 5.78 17.07
CA PHE A 369 -11.64 4.60 16.84
C PHE A 369 -12.31 3.70 15.80
N VAL A 370 -11.53 3.26 14.82
CA VAL A 370 -12.01 2.44 13.71
C VAL A 370 -11.65 0.98 13.96
N HIS A 371 -12.65 0.12 13.93
CA HIS A 371 -12.52 -1.33 13.88
C HIS A 371 -12.68 -1.82 12.44
N TYR A 372 -11.75 -2.66 12.00
CA TYR A 372 -11.82 -3.35 10.72
C TYR A 372 -12.26 -4.79 10.96
N ILE A 373 -13.36 -5.19 10.36
CA ILE A 373 -14.01 -6.47 10.65
C ILE A 373 -14.06 -7.32 9.38
N GLU A 374 -13.39 -8.46 9.43
CA GLU A 374 -13.50 -9.53 8.44
C GLU A 374 -14.62 -10.48 8.86
N VAL A 375 -15.56 -10.80 7.97
CA VAL A 375 -16.76 -11.60 8.28
C VAL A 375 -16.67 -12.95 7.57
N LYS A 376 -16.73 -14.03 8.36
CA LYS A 376 -16.82 -15.39 7.82
C LYS A 376 -18.12 -16.04 8.29
N GLY A 377 -19.01 -16.32 7.34
CA GLY A 377 -20.27 -17.02 7.58
C GLY A 377 -20.17 -18.50 7.29
N ARG A 378 -20.86 -19.34 8.07
CA ARG A 378 -21.07 -20.76 7.76
C ARG A 378 -22.49 -21.21 8.07
N ILE A 379 -22.96 -22.24 7.37
CA ILE A 379 -24.10 -23.05 7.84
C ILE A 379 -23.59 -24.06 8.87
N VAL A 380 -24.40 -24.36 9.88
CA VAL A 380 -24.11 -25.39 10.90
C VAL A 380 -23.65 -26.70 10.21
N GLY A 381 -22.40 -27.13 10.45
CA GLY A 381 -21.86 -28.42 9.99
C GLY A 381 -20.57 -28.40 9.17
N SER A 382 -20.07 -27.25 8.71
CA SER A 382 -18.74 -27.16 8.06
C SER A 382 -17.62 -27.02 9.08
N ASP A 383 -16.57 -27.82 8.96
CA ASP A 383 -15.46 -27.88 9.93
C ASP A 383 -14.36 -26.83 9.68
N THR A 384 -14.34 -26.18 8.51
CA THR A 384 -13.29 -25.22 8.12
C THR A 384 -13.82 -23.95 7.47
N PHE A 385 -12.99 -22.91 7.44
CA PHE A 385 -13.19 -21.70 6.66
C PHE A 385 -11.88 -21.23 6.02
N THR A 386 -12.00 -20.51 4.91
CA THR A 386 -10.87 -20.04 4.11
C THR A 386 -10.58 -18.58 4.41
N ILE A 387 -9.31 -18.25 4.66
CA ILE A 387 -8.83 -16.87 4.83
C ILE A 387 -7.76 -16.59 3.80
N THR A 388 -7.80 -15.43 3.14
CA THR A 388 -6.78 -15.05 2.16
C THR A 388 -5.52 -14.48 2.82
N THR A 389 -4.39 -14.54 2.12
CA THR A 389 -3.14 -13.93 2.58
C THR A 389 -3.27 -12.41 2.74
N ASN A 390 -4.15 -11.77 1.96
CA ASN A 390 -4.48 -10.36 2.12
C ASN A 390 -5.18 -10.07 3.45
N GLU A 391 -6.20 -10.84 3.79
CA GLU A 391 -6.92 -10.73 5.08
C GLU A 391 -5.95 -10.93 6.25
N ILE A 392 -5.07 -11.94 6.19
CA ILE A 392 -4.06 -12.18 7.24
C ILE A 392 -3.10 -11.01 7.36
N THR A 393 -2.55 -10.55 6.24
CA THR A 393 -1.55 -9.47 6.25
C THR A 393 -2.18 -8.15 6.73
N PHE A 394 -3.41 -7.88 6.31
CA PHE A 394 -4.17 -6.72 6.75
C PHE A 394 -4.47 -6.80 8.26
N ALA A 395 -4.95 -7.94 8.75
CA ALA A 395 -5.23 -8.14 10.17
C ALA A 395 -4.00 -7.95 11.06
N GLN A 396 -2.87 -8.56 10.70
CA GLN A 396 -1.61 -8.42 11.44
C GLN A 396 -1.09 -6.99 11.45
N THR A 397 -1.37 -6.26 10.37
CA THR A 397 -1.01 -4.85 10.24
C THR A 397 -1.86 -3.95 11.13
N GLN A 398 -3.15 -4.23 11.26
CA GLN A 398 -4.07 -3.41 12.06
C GLN A 398 -4.04 -3.75 13.56
N GLY A 399 -3.56 -4.94 13.93
CA GLY A 399 -3.41 -5.35 15.33
C GLY A 399 -4.75 -5.34 16.08
N ASP A 400 -4.82 -4.56 17.17
CA ASP A 400 -6.00 -4.44 18.04
C ASP A 400 -7.24 -3.84 17.35
N ARG A 401 -7.05 -3.19 16.20
CA ARG A 401 -8.12 -2.65 15.36
C ARG A 401 -8.82 -3.70 14.52
N HIS A 402 -8.17 -4.82 14.22
CA HIS A 402 -8.77 -5.89 13.41
C HIS A 402 -9.53 -6.91 14.25
N ARG A 403 -10.68 -7.37 13.73
CA ARG A 403 -11.51 -8.41 14.35
C ARG A 403 -11.98 -9.38 13.27
N LEU A 404 -11.93 -10.67 13.58
CA LEU A 404 -12.62 -11.68 12.80
C LEU A 404 -13.99 -11.93 13.42
N ALA A 405 -15.06 -11.67 12.67
CA ALA A 405 -16.42 -12.01 13.05
C ALA A 405 -16.83 -13.33 12.39
N LEU A 406 -17.07 -14.33 13.22
CA LEU A 406 -17.59 -15.63 12.80
C LEU A 406 -19.09 -15.64 13.01
N VAL A 407 -19.85 -15.98 11.96
CA VAL A 407 -21.31 -16.11 12.04
C VAL A 407 -21.71 -17.53 11.68
N GLU A 408 -22.33 -18.21 12.64
CA GLU A 408 -23.00 -19.48 12.44
C GLU A 408 -24.46 -19.22 12.07
N VAL A 409 -24.77 -19.45 10.78
CA VAL A 409 -26.07 -19.23 10.18
C VAL A 409 -26.95 -20.45 10.41
N SER A 410 -28.08 -20.24 11.08
CA SER A 410 -29.07 -21.26 11.37
C SER A 410 -30.03 -21.44 10.20
N THR A 411 -30.35 -22.72 9.92
CA THR A 411 -31.39 -23.12 8.97
C THR A 411 -32.80 -22.81 9.49
N SER A 412 -32.95 -22.48 10.76
CA SER A 412 -34.23 -22.14 11.40
C SER A 412 -34.58 -20.65 11.32
N GLY A 413 -33.74 -19.83 10.67
CA GLY A 413 -33.97 -18.40 10.45
C GLY A 413 -32.93 -17.50 11.13
N ALA A 414 -32.88 -16.23 10.71
CA ALA A 414 -31.86 -15.25 11.11
C ALA A 414 -31.82 -14.96 12.63
N ASP A 415 -32.96 -15.06 13.31
CA ASP A 415 -33.06 -14.83 14.75
C ASP A 415 -32.29 -15.88 15.59
N HIS A 416 -31.90 -16.99 14.95
CA HIS A 416 -31.13 -18.07 15.57
C HIS A 416 -29.65 -18.07 15.17
N ASP A 417 -29.22 -17.07 14.38
CA ASP A 417 -27.82 -16.95 13.98
C ASP A 417 -26.98 -16.60 15.21
N GLN A 418 -25.86 -17.29 15.37
CA GLN A 418 -24.91 -17.01 16.44
C GLN A 418 -23.71 -16.32 15.87
N LEU A 419 -23.15 -15.37 16.63
CA LEU A 419 -22.00 -14.61 16.18
C LEU A 419 -20.95 -14.53 17.29
N ARG A 420 -19.68 -14.64 16.90
CA ARG A 420 -18.53 -14.54 17.82
C ARG A 420 -17.40 -13.74 17.20
N TYR A 421 -16.75 -12.94 18.04
CA TYR A 421 -15.64 -12.07 17.65
C TYR A 421 -14.33 -12.63 18.18
N VAL A 422 -13.36 -12.79 17.29
CA VAL A 422 -11.99 -13.20 17.62
C VAL A 422 -11.06 -12.01 17.43
N SER A 423 -10.37 -11.62 18.51
CA SER A 423 -9.25 -10.68 18.45
C SER A 423 -7.94 -11.45 18.20
N ASP A 424 -6.98 -10.79 17.56
CA ASP A 424 -5.66 -11.37 17.27
C ASP A 424 -5.74 -12.69 16.48
N ALA A 425 -6.78 -12.84 15.66
CA ALA A 425 -7.16 -14.10 15.02
C ALA A 425 -5.98 -14.77 14.31
N PHE A 426 -5.19 -13.99 13.56
CA PHE A 426 -4.15 -14.49 12.65
C PHE A 426 -2.72 -14.21 13.12
N THR A 427 -2.51 -13.88 14.39
CA THR A 427 -1.17 -13.56 14.93
C THR A 427 -0.17 -14.73 14.88
N HIS A 428 -0.67 -15.96 14.77
CA HIS A 428 0.12 -17.19 14.70
C HIS A 428 0.44 -17.64 13.26
N LEU A 429 -0.25 -17.08 12.27
CA LEU A 429 -0.02 -17.38 10.86
C LEU A 429 1.14 -16.53 10.34
N GLU A 430 2.01 -17.10 9.52
CA GLU A 430 2.99 -16.30 8.78
C GLU A 430 2.44 -16.09 7.35
N PRO A 431 2.28 -14.84 6.88
CA PRO A 431 1.94 -14.57 5.50
C PRO A 431 2.99 -15.22 4.59
N SER A 432 2.56 -16.17 3.76
CA SER A 432 3.43 -16.87 2.82
C SER A 432 3.27 -16.27 1.43
N ALA A 433 4.40 -16.01 0.76
CA ALA A 433 4.38 -15.57 -0.64
C ALA A 433 3.89 -16.67 -1.61
N THR A 434 3.83 -17.93 -1.16
CA THR A 434 3.41 -19.08 -1.98
C THR A 434 2.04 -19.64 -1.61
N THR A 435 1.44 -19.17 -0.51
CA THR A 435 0.14 -19.64 -0.03
C THR A 435 -0.87 -18.52 -0.24
N ARG A 436 -1.93 -18.76 -1.02
CA ARG A 436 -2.98 -17.78 -1.32
C ARG A 436 -4.00 -17.67 -0.21
N SER A 437 -4.36 -18.82 0.36
CA SER A 437 -5.33 -18.91 1.43
C SER A 437 -5.00 -20.04 2.38
N TYR A 438 -5.45 -19.88 3.62
CA TYR A 438 -5.34 -20.86 4.68
C TYR A 438 -6.74 -21.40 4.96
N ASN A 439 -6.86 -22.72 5.01
CA ASN A 439 -8.07 -23.37 5.51
C ASN A 439 -7.87 -23.62 6.99
N GLU A 440 -8.61 -22.87 7.80
CA GLU A 440 -8.54 -22.92 9.25
C GLU A 440 -9.72 -23.72 9.81
N VAL A 441 -9.50 -24.40 10.93
CA VAL A 441 -10.55 -25.17 11.61
C VAL A 441 -11.50 -24.20 12.30
N TRP A 442 -12.76 -24.17 11.89
CA TRP A 442 -13.74 -23.22 12.42
C TRP A 442 -13.86 -23.30 13.94
N ARG A 443 -13.92 -24.53 14.47
CA ARG A 443 -14.12 -24.78 15.90
C ARG A 443 -13.07 -24.11 16.77
N ASP A 444 -11.81 -24.13 16.36
CA ASP A 444 -10.70 -23.56 17.11
C ASP A 444 -10.83 -22.05 17.25
N TYR A 445 -11.32 -21.36 16.21
CA TYR A 445 -11.57 -19.92 16.26
C TYR A 445 -12.87 -19.59 16.97
N TRP A 446 -13.92 -20.40 16.79
CA TRP A 446 -15.20 -20.22 17.46
C TRP A 446 -15.10 -20.31 18.98
N GLU A 447 -14.32 -21.27 19.49
CA GLU A 447 -14.10 -21.45 20.93
C GLU A 447 -13.26 -20.30 21.53
N ARG A 448 -12.34 -19.72 20.76
CA ARG A 448 -11.59 -18.49 21.12
C ARG A 448 -12.44 -17.23 21.06
N GLY A 449 -13.55 -17.27 20.32
CA GLY A 449 -14.42 -16.12 20.07
C GLY A 449 -15.30 -15.76 21.27
N GLY A 450 -15.46 -14.46 21.50
CA GLY A 450 -16.35 -13.90 22.53
C GLY A 450 -17.58 -13.21 21.93
N PRO A 451 -18.47 -12.65 22.76
CA PRO A 451 -19.57 -11.82 22.29
C PRO A 451 -19.05 -10.57 21.54
N PRO A 452 -19.90 -9.94 20.71
CA PRO A 452 -19.56 -8.66 20.08
C PRO A 452 -19.16 -7.65 21.16
N ARG A 453 -18.03 -6.97 20.96
CA ARG A 453 -17.41 -6.08 21.96
C ARG A 453 -16.79 -4.86 21.33
#